data_AF-A0A937MI60-F1
#
_entry.id   AF-A0A937MI60-F1
#
_cell.length_a   1.000
_cell.length_b   1.000
_cell.length_c   1.000
_cell.angle_alpha   90.00
_cell.angle_beta   90.00
_cell.angle_gamma   90.00
#
_symmetry.space_group_name_H-M   'P 1'
#
loop_
_entity.id
_entity.type
_entity.pdbx_description
1 polymer ?
#
loop_
_entity_poly.entity_id
_entity_poly.type
_entity_poly.pdbx_seq_one_letter_code
_entity_poly.pdbx_strand_id
1 'polypeptide(L)'
;MVFRYLTTASLLLAFVITGSQFSFAQTTDPHQLYEQHCARCHVEHAGEFVHVTLKRQGNKVVGRETGLELGSFLKDGHGKLESAEAEVMVAHLASILETEPIFHEKCLICHGRAVTFVRFELILRNGRVIGRYTGRDIEAFLNNHGRLAGSEIPTIVRMMERQLASP
;
A
#
# COMPACT_ATOMS: atom_id res chain seq x y z
N MET A 1 18.50 -34.53 -68.68
CA MET A 1 19.21 -34.37 -67.39
C MET A 1 19.25 -32.88 -67.10
N VAL A 2 18.20 -32.30 -66.50
CA VAL A 2 18.03 -31.98 -65.05
C VAL A 2 19.19 -31.13 -64.48
N PHE A 3 18.83 -30.07 -63.73
CA PHE A 3 19.62 -29.14 -62.89
C PHE A 3 20.01 -27.81 -63.57
N ARG A 4 19.76 -26.61 -63.03
CA ARG A 4 19.09 -26.18 -61.79
C ARG A 4 18.88 -24.65 -61.88
N TYR A 5 17.75 -24.17 -61.38
CA TYR A 5 17.41 -22.76 -61.16
C TYR A 5 18.30 -22.14 -60.07
N LEU A 6 18.67 -20.86 -60.23
CA LEU A 6 19.15 -20.00 -59.14
C LEU A 6 18.60 -18.58 -59.36
N THR A 7 17.32 -18.41 -59.01
CA THR A 7 16.72 -17.09 -58.78
C THR A 7 17.13 -16.63 -57.38
N THR A 8 17.92 -15.56 -57.32
CA THR A 8 18.28 -14.86 -56.09
C THR A 8 17.06 -14.12 -55.54
N ALA A 9 16.44 -14.67 -54.50
CA ALA A 9 15.41 -13.98 -53.73
C ALA A 9 16.09 -13.10 -52.66
N SER A 10 16.15 -11.79 -52.91
CA SER A 10 16.56 -10.80 -51.90
C SER A 10 15.47 -10.67 -50.84
N LEU A 11 15.72 -11.25 -49.67
CA LEU A 11 14.86 -11.12 -48.50
C LEU A 11 15.22 -9.82 -47.75
N LEU A 12 14.42 -8.77 -47.91
CA LEU A 12 14.46 -7.56 -47.08
C LEU A 12 13.83 -7.89 -45.72
N LEU A 13 14.68 -8.11 -44.71
CA LEU A 13 14.26 -8.32 -43.33
C LEU A 13 14.00 -6.96 -42.66
N ALA A 14 12.75 -6.51 -42.65
CA ALA A 14 12.32 -5.34 -41.88
C ALA A 14 12.25 -5.71 -40.38
N PHE A 15 13.28 -5.32 -39.63
CA PHE A 15 13.34 -5.50 -38.18
C PHE A 15 12.47 -4.42 -37.51
N VAL A 16 11.19 -4.73 -37.28
CA VAL A 16 10.29 -3.87 -36.49
C VAL A 16 10.68 -4.00 -35.03
N ILE A 17 11.47 -3.05 -34.52
CA ILE A 17 11.73 -2.88 -33.09
C ILE A 17 10.46 -2.29 -32.47
N THR A 18 9.49 -3.13 -32.12
CA THR A 18 8.46 -2.80 -31.15
C THR A 18 9.13 -2.64 -29.78
N GLY A 19 9.59 -1.42 -29.50
CA GLY A 19 10.03 -1.03 -28.17
C GLY A 19 8.84 -1.07 -27.22
N SER A 20 8.75 -2.12 -26.41
CA SER A 20 7.87 -2.15 -25.24
C SER A 20 8.35 -1.05 -24.28
N GLN A 21 7.67 0.10 -24.33
CA GLN A 21 7.80 1.11 -23.30
C GLN A 21 7.21 0.54 -22.01
N PHE A 22 8.05 -0.06 -21.18
CA PHE A 22 7.71 -0.32 -19.79
C PHE A 22 7.65 1.03 -19.09
N SER A 23 6.47 1.64 -19.08
CA SER A 23 6.16 2.71 -18.14
C SER A 23 6.18 2.10 -16.75
N PHE A 24 7.25 2.35 -15.99
CA PHE A 24 7.22 2.18 -14.55
C PHE A 24 6.24 3.22 -14.01
N ALA A 25 4.98 2.80 -13.81
CA ALA A 25 4.05 3.56 -12.99
C ALA A 25 4.73 3.74 -11.62
N GLN A 26 5.09 4.98 -11.29
CA GLN A 26 5.54 5.30 -9.95
C GLN A 26 4.36 5.04 -9.03
N THR A 27 4.51 4.09 -8.10
CA THR A 27 3.48 3.84 -7.08
C THR A 27 3.36 5.10 -6.24
N THR A 28 2.22 5.78 -6.29
CA THR A 28 1.94 6.93 -5.42
C THR A 28 2.07 6.51 -3.97
N ASP A 29 2.92 7.20 -3.20
CA ASP A 29 3.04 6.96 -1.76
C ASP A 29 1.80 7.54 -1.04
N PRO A 30 0.96 6.70 -0.44
CA PRO A 30 -0.24 7.19 0.23
C PRO A 30 0.05 8.01 1.50
N HIS A 31 1.20 7.81 2.17
CA HIS A 31 1.56 8.59 3.36
C HIS A 31 1.93 10.01 2.94
N GLN A 32 2.84 10.14 1.98
CA GLN A 32 3.19 11.43 1.40
C GLN A 32 1.96 12.16 0.82
N LEU A 33 1.07 11.43 0.14
CA LEU A 33 -0.17 12.02 -0.39
C LEU A 33 -1.05 12.60 0.74
N TYR A 34 -1.20 11.89 1.85
CA TYR A 34 -1.94 12.39 3.02
C TYR A 34 -1.26 13.62 3.63
N GLU A 35 0.05 13.57 3.82
CA GLU A 35 0.82 14.68 4.41
C GLU A 35 0.73 15.95 3.56
N GLN A 36 0.78 15.83 2.23
CA GLN A 36 0.71 16.95 1.31
C GLN A 36 -0.70 17.56 1.20
N HIS A 37 -1.73 16.73 1.16
CA HIS A 37 -3.10 17.17 0.83
C HIS A 37 -4.03 17.28 2.03
N CYS A 38 -3.77 16.56 3.12
CA CYS A 38 -4.71 16.41 4.23
C CYS A 38 -4.18 16.99 5.56
N ALA A 39 -2.91 16.77 5.88
CA ALA A 39 -2.33 17.10 7.19
C ALA A 39 -2.28 18.61 7.53
N ARG A 40 -2.48 19.50 6.54
CA ARG A 40 -2.62 20.94 6.80
C ARG A 40 -3.90 21.29 7.56
N CYS A 41 -4.96 20.52 7.36
CA CYS A 41 -6.29 20.79 7.95
C CYS A 41 -6.75 19.69 8.91
N HIS A 42 -6.22 18.48 8.75
CA HIS A 42 -6.51 17.32 9.61
C HIS A 42 -5.30 17.02 10.50
N VAL A 43 -5.48 16.12 11.47
CA VAL A 43 -4.37 15.62 12.29
C VAL A 43 -3.23 15.10 11.42
N GLU A 44 -2.00 15.23 11.91
CA GLU A 44 -0.78 15.02 11.13
C GLU A 44 -0.70 13.62 10.50
N HIS A 45 -1.31 12.61 11.13
CA HIS A 45 -1.22 11.22 10.68
C HIS A 45 -2.57 10.59 10.38
N ALA A 46 -2.64 9.92 9.23
CA ALA A 46 -3.82 9.21 8.75
C ALA A 46 -4.37 8.18 9.76
N GLY A 47 -3.50 7.52 10.53
CA GLY A 47 -3.91 6.54 11.54
C GLY A 47 -4.86 7.13 12.58
N GLU A 48 -4.48 8.27 13.14
CA GLU A 48 -5.28 9.00 14.14
C GLU A 48 -6.57 9.52 13.51
N PHE A 49 -6.48 10.14 12.34
CA PHE A 49 -7.65 10.64 11.60
C PHE A 49 -8.69 9.55 11.34
N VAL A 50 -8.24 8.39 10.86
CA VAL A 50 -9.12 7.25 10.56
C VAL A 50 -9.84 6.78 11.81
N HIS A 51 -9.13 6.64 12.93
CA HIS A 51 -9.68 6.18 14.20
C HIS A 51 -10.85 7.08 14.64
N VAL A 52 -10.64 8.40 14.63
CA VAL A 52 -11.61 9.37 15.14
C VAL A 52 -12.74 9.67 14.14
N THR A 53 -12.44 9.78 12.85
CA THR A 53 -13.36 10.40 11.88
C THR A 53 -14.06 9.40 10.98
N LEU A 54 -13.49 8.21 10.75
CA LEU A 54 -14.00 7.28 9.75
C LEU A 54 -14.54 5.99 10.38
N LYS A 55 -15.43 5.33 9.65
CA LYS A 55 -15.89 3.98 9.95
C LYS A 55 -16.15 3.20 8.67
N ARG A 56 -16.17 1.87 8.79
CA ARG A 56 -16.58 1.00 7.70
C ARG A 56 -18.10 0.79 7.72
N GLN A 57 -18.72 0.85 6.55
CA GLN A 57 -20.13 0.51 6.35
C GLN A 57 -20.24 -0.40 5.13
N GLY A 58 -20.34 -1.72 5.37
CA GLY A 58 -20.25 -2.72 4.31
C GLY A 58 -18.90 -2.65 3.60
N ASN A 59 -18.93 -2.49 2.27
CA ASN A 59 -17.73 -2.31 1.44
C ASN A 59 -17.26 -0.86 1.31
N LYS A 60 -17.90 0.09 2.01
CA LYS A 60 -17.61 1.52 1.91
C LYS A 60 -16.87 2.03 3.14
N VAL A 61 -16.07 3.08 2.94
CA VAL A 61 -15.56 3.94 4.01
C VAL A 61 -16.45 5.17 4.07
N VAL A 62 -16.96 5.50 5.25
CA VAL A 62 -17.85 6.63 5.45
C VAL A 62 -17.40 7.49 6.61
N GLY A 63 -17.78 8.76 6.60
CA GLY A 63 -17.65 9.64 7.76
C GLY A 63 -18.46 9.07 8.94
N ARG A 64 -17.85 9.02 10.12
CA ARG A 64 -18.47 8.46 11.33
C ARG A 64 -19.74 9.22 11.70
N GLU A 65 -19.66 10.55 11.70
CA GLU A 65 -20.75 11.47 12.06
C GLU A 65 -21.69 11.76 10.90
N THR A 66 -21.14 11.97 9.71
CA THR A 66 -21.93 12.43 8.55
C THR A 66 -22.57 11.30 7.76
N GLY A 67 -22.00 10.09 7.81
CA GLY A 67 -22.40 8.97 6.96
C GLY A 67 -22.05 9.16 5.47
N LEU A 68 -21.40 10.26 5.10
CA LEU A 68 -20.99 10.52 3.72
C LEU A 68 -19.91 9.53 3.28
N GLU A 69 -20.03 9.02 2.07
CA GLU A 69 -19.07 8.08 1.48
C GLU A 69 -17.78 8.81 1.09
N LEU A 70 -16.64 8.28 1.56
CA LEU A 70 -15.35 8.94 1.47
C LEU A 70 -14.90 9.14 0.02
N GLY A 71 -15.09 8.15 -0.86
CA GLY A 71 -14.68 8.24 -2.25
C GLY A 71 -15.40 9.35 -3.00
N SER A 72 -16.72 9.44 -2.84
CA SER A 72 -17.53 10.53 -3.40
C SER A 72 -17.08 11.88 -2.83
N PHE A 73 -16.89 11.97 -1.51
CA PHE A 73 -16.47 13.20 -0.86
C PHE A 73 -15.10 13.73 -1.35
N LEU A 74 -14.14 12.84 -1.60
CA LEU A 74 -12.84 13.22 -2.19
C LEU A 74 -12.97 13.59 -3.67
N LYS A 75 -13.79 12.86 -4.45
CA LYS A 75 -14.05 13.16 -5.87
C LYS A 75 -14.77 14.49 -6.07
N ASP A 76 -15.55 14.93 -5.10
CA ASP A 76 -16.20 16.24 -5.10
C ASP A 76 -15.23 17.40 -4.80
N GLY A 77 -13.95 17.11 -4.57
CA GLY A 77 -12.85 18.08 -4.52
C GLY A 77 -12.23 18.31 -3.13
N HIS A 78 -12.69 17.62 -2.09
CA HIS A 78 -12.05 17.71 -0.77
C HIS A 78 -10.63 17.12 -0.82
N GLY A 79 -9.65 17.84 -0.28
CA GLY A 79 -8.24 17.48 -0.39
C GLY A 79 -7.57 17.83 -1.73
N LYS A 80 -8.33 18.32 -2.72
CA LYS A 80 -7.81 18.72 -4.06
C LYS A 80 -6.96 17.62 -4.69
N LEU A 81 -7.44 16.39 -4.62
CA LEU A 81 -6.80 15.21 -5.19
C LEU A 81 -7.28 15.00 -6.63
N GLU A 82 -6.39 14.54 -7.50
CA GLU A 82 -6.78 13.98 -8.78
C GLU A 82 -7.56 12.67 -8.58
N SER A 83 -8.33 12.25 -9.59
CA SER A 83 -9.20 11.06 -9.45
C SER A 83 -8.44 9.79 -9.05
N ALA A 84 -7.25 9.56 -9.60
CA ALA A 84 -6.41 8.42 -9.24
C ALA A 84 -5.84 8.54 -7.81
N GLU A 85 -5.48 9.75 -7.38
CA GLU A 85 -4.98 10.01 -6.03
C GLU A 85 -6.09 9.82 -4.97
N ALA A 86 -7.32 10.21 -5.29
CA ALA A 86 -8.47 9.96 -4.43
C ALA A 86 -8.70 8.45 -4.23
N GLU A 87 -8.52 7.63 -5.26
CA GLU A 87 -8.62 6.17 -5.15
C GLU A 87 -7.51 5.58 -4.27
N VAL A 88 -6.27 6.06 -4.43
CA VAL A 88 -5.15 5.69 -3.55
C VAL A 88 -5.44 6.07 -2.10
N MET A 89 -5.98 7.27 -1.87
CA MET A 89 -6.32 7.75 -0.53
C MET A 89 -7.43 6.91 0.12
N VAL A 90 -8.50 6.59 -0.62
CA VAL A 90 -9.57 5.71 -0.12
C VAL A 90 -9.00 4.34 0.25
N ALA A 91 -8.20 3.74 -0.62
CA ALA A 91 -7.58 2.44 -0.36
C ALA A 91 -6.66 2.47 0.86
N HIS A 92 -5.88 3.53 1.02
CA HIS A 92 -5.00 3.72 2.17
C HIS A 92 -5.80 3.79 3.49
N LEU A 93 -6.77 4.70 3.58
CA LEU A 93 -7.58 4.91 4.78
C LEU A 93 -8.46 3.68 5.11
N ALA A 94 -8.93 2.97 4.09
CA ALA A 94 -9.60 1.68 4.23
C ALA A 94 -8.68 0.63 4.87
N SER A 95 -7.43 0.54 4.42
CA SER A 95 -6.46 -0.42 4.95
C SER A 95 -6.05 -0.12 6.40
N ILE A 96 -6.10 1.15 6.80
CA ILE A 96 -5.92 1.55 8.19
C ILE A 96 -7.10 1.04 9.03
N LEU A 97 -8.35 1.28 8.61
CA LEU A 97 -9.54 0.78 9.34
C LEU A 97 -9.52 -0.73 9.61
N GLU A 98 -8.93 -1.51 8.71
CA GLU A 98 -8.82 -2.96 8.84
C GLU A 98 -7.82 -3.40 9.90
N THR A 99 -6.81 -2.58 10.18
CA THR A 99 -5.61 -3.00 10.94
C THR A 99 -5.41 -2.19 12.22
N GLU A 100 -5.96 -0.98 12.26
CA GLU A 100 -5.86 -0.05 13.37
C GLU A 100 -6.42 -0.63 14.68
N PRO A 101 -7.60 -1.29 14.73
CA PRO A 101 -8.10 -1.83 16.00
C PRO A 101 -7.11 -2.83 16.64
N ILE A 102 -6.54 -3.73 15.85
CA ILE A 102 -5.58 -4.74 16.33
C ILE A 102 -4.29 -4.06 16.77
N PHE A 103 -3.74 -3.17 15.94
CA PHE A 103 -2.49 -2.49 16.27
C PHE A 103 -2.63 -1.57 17.49
N HIS A 104 -3.71 -0.82 17.57
CA HIS A 104 -4.01 0.09 18.68
C HIS A 104 -4.16 -0.66 20.00
N GLU A 105 -4.94 -1.75 20.01
CA GLU A 105 -5.18 -2.53 21.22
C GLU A 105 -3.94 -3.31 21.68
N LYS A 106 -3.18 -3.89 20.74
CA LYS A 106 -2.19 -4.94 21.07
C LYS A 106 -0.74 -4.54 20.84
N CYS A 107 -0.47 -3.49 20.08
CA CYS A 107 0.90 -3.13 19.66
C CYS A 107 1.32 -1.72 20.08
N LEU A 108 0.39 -0.76 20.05
CA LEU A 108 0.66 0.67 20.23
C LEU A 108 1.40 0.99 21.54
N ILE A 109 1.00 0.36 22.64
CA ILE A 109 1.55 0.65 23.98
C ILE A 109 3.06 0.41 24.07
N CYS A 110 3.59 -0.55 23.32
CA CYS A 110 5.01 -0.88 23.33
C CYS A 110 5.78 -0.23 22.17
N HIS A 111 5.13 -0.06 21.02
CA HIS A 111 5.82 0.29 19.77
C HIS A 111 5.57 1.72 19.30
N GLY A 112 4.59 2.43 19.86
CA GLY A 112 4.14 3.71 19.33
C GLY A 112 3.55 3.55 17.92
N ARG A 113 3.75 4.54 17.05
CA ARG A 113 3.15 4.55 15.70
C ARG A 113 3.68 3.41 14.82
N ALA A 114 2.77 2.73 14.12
CA ALA A 114 3.10 1.62 13.22
C ALA A 114 4.14 1.99 12.16
N VAL A 115 3.93 3.09 11.42
CA VAL A 115 4.86 3.54 10.36
C VAL A 115 6.28 3.76 10.89
N THR A 116 6.41 4.41 12.06
CA THR A 116 7.71 4.64 12.71
C THR A 116 8.35 3.31 13.06
N PHE A 117 7.69 2.50 13.89
CA PHE A 117 8.21 1.21 14.32
C PHE A 117 8.64 0.33 13.14
N VAL A 118 7.77 0.17 12.14
CA VAL A 118 8.02 -0.70 11.00
C VAL A 118 9.21 -0.22 10.18
N ARG A 119 9.30 1.07 9.85
CA ARG A 119 10.39 1.59 9.00
C ARG A 119 11.74 1.52 9.70
N PHE A 120 11.79 1.77 11.00
CA PHE A 120 13.04 1.74 11.76
C PHE A 120 13.50 0.32 12.12
N GLU A 121 12.58 -0.56 12.52
CA GLU A 121 12.94 -1.85 13.12
C GLU A 121 12.85 -3.03 12.15
N LEU A 122 12.14 -2.88 11.03
CA LEU A 122 11.87 -3.99 10.11
C LEU A 122 12.43 -3.71 8.70
N ILE A 123 12.60 -4.78 7.94
CA ILE A 123 12.95 -4.76 6.52
C ILE A 123 12.15 -5.82 5.77
N LEU A 124 11.88 -5.56 4.49
CA LEU A 124 11.37 -6.58 3.58
C LEU A 124 12.56 -7.28 2.92
N ARG A 125 12.66 -8.60 3.07
CA ARG A 125 13.70 -9.42 2.43
C ARG A 125 13.10 -10.71 1.91
N ASN A 126 13.29 -10.96 0.61
CA ASN A 126 12.74 -12.14 -0.08
C ASN A 126 11.23 -12.31 0.14
N GLY A 127 10.47 -11.20 0.12
CA GLY A 127 9.03 -11.20 0.33
C GLY A 127 8.58 -11.47 1.77
N ARG A 128 9.49 -11.44 2.75
CA ARG A 128 9.18 -11.64 4.17
C ARG A 128 9.56 -10.43 4.99
N VAL A 129 8.74 -10.11 6.00
CA VAL A 129 9.05 -9.06 6.98
C VAL A 129 10.01 -9.64 8.01
N ILE A 130 11.21 -9.07 8.06
CA ILE A 130 12.31 -9.51 8.91
C ILE A 130 12.70 -8.38 9.86
N GLY A 131 13.09 -8.71 11.10
CA GLY A 131 13.69 -7.76 12.02
C GLY A 131 15.03 -7.26 11.48
N ARG A 132 15.17 -5.95 11.27
CA ARG A 132 16.33 -5.30 10.65
C ARG A 132 17.64 -5.68 11.34
N TYR A 133 17.64 -5.66 12.66
CA TYR A 133 18.84 -5.88 13.47
C TYR A 133 18.99 -7.31 13.99
N THR A 134 17.90 -8.08 14.01
CA THR A 134 17.89 -9.42 14.60
C THR A 134 17.89 -10.54 13.55
N GLY A 135 17.53 -10.23 12.30
CA GLY A 135 17.31 -11.23 11.25
C GLY A 135 16.11 -12.15 11.53
N ARG A 136 15.31 -11.85 12.56
CA ARG A 136 14.19 -12.70 12.98
C ARG A 136 13.04 -12.59 11.99
N ASP A 137 12.46 -13.73 11.66
CA ASP A 137 11.21 -13.78 10.93
C ASP A 137 10.05 -13.26 11.77
N ILE A 138 9.41 -12.17 11.30
CA ILE A 138 8.38 -11.49 12.11
C ILE A 138 7.09 -12.28 12.17
N GLU A 139 6.66 -12.91 11.08
CA GLU A 139 5.45 -13.73 11.09
C GLU A 139 5.56 -14.89 12.09
N ALA A 140 6.66 -15.63 12.07
CA ALA A 140 6.92 -16.69 13.05
C ALA A 140 6.99 -16.13 14.48
N PHE A 141 7.65 -14.99 14.68
CA PHE A 141 7.79 -14.36 15.98
C PHE A 141 6.44 -13.94 16.61
N LEU A 142 5.52 -13.43 15.80
CA LEU A 142 4.21 -12.97 16.25
C LEU A 142 3.32 -14.08 16.84
N ASN A 143 3.62 -15.35 16.59
CA ASN A 143 2.95 -16.47 17.27
C ASN A 143 3.14 -16.43 18.80
N ASN A 144 4.17 -15.75 19.29
CA ASN A 144 4.51 -15.66 20.71
C ASN A 144 4.63 -14.21 21.21
N HIS A 145 4.26 -13.21 20.40
CA HIS A 145 4.42 -11.79 20.74
C HIS A 145 3.14 -11.00 20.47
N GLY A 146 2.85 -10.00 21.30
CA GLY A 146 1.71 -9.09 21.09
C GLY A 146 0.33 -9.72 21.34
N ARG A 147 0.25 -10.95 21.86
CA ARG A 147 -1.02 -11.64 22.20
C ARG A 147 -2.01 -11.69 21.03
N LEU A 148 -1.48 -11.87 19.82
CA LEU A 148 -2.28 -12.01 18.61
C LEU A 148 -2.91 -13.41 18.56
N ALA A 149 -4.17 -13.48 18.13
CA ALA A 149 -4.75 -14.71 17.64
C ALA A 149 -4.08 -15.08 16.31
N GLY A 150 -3.97 -16.38 16.00
CA GLY A 150 -3.35 -16.83 14.75
C GLY A 150 -3.96 -16.23 13.49
N SER A 151 -5.27 -15.94 13.51
CA SER A 151 -5.99 -15.27 12.41
C SER A 151 -5.67 -13.77 12.25
N GLU A 152 -5.13 -13.11 13.28
CA GLU A 152 -4.75 -11.70 13.26
C GLU A 152 -3.34 -11.48 12.70
N ILE A 153 -2.45 -12.47 12.84
CA ILE A 153 -1.05 -12.37 12.41
C ILE A 153 -0.94 -11.95 10.94
N PRO A 154 -1.64 -12.57 9.97
CA PRO A 154 -1.54 -12.17 8.57
C PRO A 154 -1.98 -10.73 8.33
N THR A 155 -2.96 -10.24 9.10
CA THR A 155 -3.45 -8.86 8.99
C THR A 155 -2.39 -7.85 9.44
N ILE A 156 -1.70 -8.14 10.54
CA ILE A 156 -0.61 -7.31 11.06
C ILE A 156 0.61 -7.36 10.14
N VAL A 157 0.99 -8.55 9.64
CA VAL A 157 2.12 -8.69 8.70
C VAL A 157 1.86 -7.90 7.42
N ARG A 158 0.66 -8.02 6.82
CA ARG A 158 0.30 -7.23 5.63
C ARG A 158 0.32 -5.73 5.88
N MET A 159 -0.03 -5.28 7.09
CA MET A 159 0.11 -3.86 7.45
C MET A 159 1.59 -3.44 7.44
N MET A 160 2.48 -4.24 8.04
CA MET A 160 3.92 -3.96 8.02
C MET A 160 4.49 -3.93 6.59
N GLU A 161 4.07 -4.85 5.72
CA GLU A 161 4.46 -4.86 4.31
C GLU A 161 4.07 -3.56 3.59
N ARG A 162 2.84 -3.06 3.79
CA ARG A 162 2.40 -1.78 3.22
C ARG A 162 3.23 -0.60 3.71
N GLN A 163 3.57 -0.61 5.01
CA GLN A 163 4.40 0.43 5.63
C GLN A 163 5.85 0.41 5.10
N LEU A 164 6.36 -0.75 4.70
CA LEU A 164 7.70 -0.91 4.10
C LEU A 164 7.73 -0.66 2.59
N ALA A 165 6.62 -0.89 1.89
CA ALA A 165 6.51 -0.66 0.45
C ALA A 165 6.30 0.81 0.08
N SER A 166 5.84 1.61 1.03
CA SER A 166 5.67 3.06 0.88
C SER A 166 6.94 3.77 1.38
N PRO A 167 7.60 4.62 0.59
CA PRO A 167 8.88 5.28 0.93
C PRO A 167 8.81 6.21 2.15
#